data_AF-A0A9D1NX28-F1
#
_entry.id   AF-A0A9D1NX28-F1
#
_cell.length_a   1.000
_cell.length_b   1.000
_cell.length_c   1.000
_cell.angle_alpha   90.00
_cell.angle_beta   90.00
_cell.angle_gamma   90.00
#
_symmetry.space_group_name_H-M   'P 1'
#
loop_
_entity.id
_entity.type
_entity.pdbx_description
1 polymer ?
#
loop_
_entity_poly.entity_id
_entity_poly.type
_entity_poly.pdbx_seq_one_letter_code
_entity_poly.pdbx_strand_id
1 'polypeptide(L)'
;MDTVLYKYQDKGAEYLVYDTCLNTEKLNAKTVRAICARNFALGARGILAGPLPKNSAGVTMYRPDGSQADAGDDGTAVFFSYLKDAGCRSRERSAGLPAHAVGKLFLTEEFMRKNRQ
;
A
#
# COMPACT_ATOMS: atom_id res chain seq x y z
N MET A 1 6.88 12.98 8.28
CA MET A 1 6.92 11.53 8.51
C MET A 1 7.01 10.82 7.17
N ASP A 2 8.01 9.96 6.98
CA ASP A 2 8.17 9.25 5.71
C ASP A 2 7.06 8.21 5.52
N THR A 3 6.60 8.07 4.28
CA THR A 3 5.61 7.06 3.90
C THR A 3 6.28 5.74 3.57
N VAL A 4 5.73 4.64 4.08
CA VAL A 4 6.22 3.28 3.90
C VAL A 4 5.22 2.47 3.07
N LEU A 5 5.73 1.78 2.06
CA LEU A 5 5.01 0.82 1.24
C LEU A 5 5.73 -0.53 1.29
N TYR A 6 4.98 -1.63 1.28
CA TYR A 6 5.53 -2.98 1.19
C TYR A 6 5.16 -3.62 -0.15
N LYS A 7 6.13 -4.22 -0.84
CA LYS A 7 5.84 -5.00 -2.05
C LYS A 7 5.45 -6.42 -1.64
N TYR A 8 4.31 -6.88 -2.14
CA TYR A 8 3.78 -8.21 -1.92
C TYR A 8 3.41 -8.85 -3.26
N GLN A 9 3.48 -10.18 -3.29
CA GLN A 9 3.08 -10.98 -4.44
C GLN A 9 2.31 -12.21 -3.96
N ASP A 10 1.18 -12.50 -4.60
CA ASP A 10 0.51 -13.79 -4.47
C ASP A 10 0.11 -14.31 -5.85
N LYS A 11 0.33 -15.60 -6.12
CA LYS A 11 0.01 -16.28 -7.40
C LYS A 11 0.45 -15.53 -8.68
N GLY A 12 1.54 -14.76 -8.59
CA GLY A 12 2.06 -13.97 -9.71
C GLY A 12 1.46 -12.57 -9.85
N ALA A 13 0.47 -12.21 -9.03
CA ALA A 13 -0.04 -10.85 -8.95
C ALA A 13 0.74 -10.05 -7.89
N GLU A 14 1.44 -9.01 -8.33
CA GLU A 14 2.18 -8.12 -7.44
C GLU A 14 1.36 -6.88 -7.06
N TYR A 15 1.48 -6.44 -5.82
CA TYR A 15 0.86 -5.23 -5.28
C TYR A 15 1.82 -4.49 -4.36
N LEU A 16 1.61 -3.18 -4.24
CA LEU A 16 2.16 -2.41 -3.14
C LEU A 16 1.12 -2.29 -2.04
N VAL A 17 1.49 -2.49 -0.78
CA VAL A 17 0.60 -2.34 0.37
C VAL A 17 0.90 -1.02 1.08
N TYR A 18 -0.11 -0.18 1.19
CA TYR A 18 -0.13 1.06 1.96
C TYR A 18 -0.92 0.85 3.25
N ASP A 19 -0.20 0.72 4.35
CA ASP A 19 -0.81 0.57 5.66
C ASP A 19 -1.21 1.95 6.23
N THR A 20 -2.51 2.20 6.36
CA THR A 20 -3.07 3.44 6.93
C THR A 20 -2.78 3.59 8.42
N CYS A 21 -2.39 2.51 9.10
CA CYS A 21 -1.98 2.56 10.50
C CYS A 21 -0.50 2.98 10.65
N LEU A 22 0.33 2.73 9.62
CA LEU A 22 1.73 3.16 9.58
C LEU A 22 1.89 4.53 8.92
N ASN A 23 0.99 4.88 8.01
CA ASN A 23 1.06 6.09 7.22
C ASN A 23 -0.13 7.01 7.53
N THR A 24 0.15 8.22 7.97
CA THR A 24 -0.88 9.21 8.34
C THR A 24 -1.44 9.96 7.14
N GLU A 25 -0.73 9.96 6.01
CA GLU A 25 -1.11 10.71 4.82
C GLU A 25 -2.24 10.02 4.05
N LYS A 26 -3.04 10.79 3.32
CA LYS A 26 -4.04 10.21 2.41
C LYS A 26 -3.44 10.08 1.02
N LEU A 27 -3.52 8.88 0.43
CA LEU A 27 -3.15 8.69 -0.96
C LEU A 27 -4.12 9.44 -1.88
N ASN A 28 -3.56 10.15 -2.86
CA ASN A 28 -4.31 10.82 -3.93
C ASN A 28 -3.80 10.35 -5.31
N ALA A 29 -4.56 10.65 -6.36
CA ALA A 29 -4.24 10.20 -7.71
C ALA A 29 -2.86 10.68 -8.22
N LYS A 30 -2.41 11.87 -7.82
CA LYS A 30 -1.09 12.40 -8.23
C LYS A 30 0.05 11.63 -7.55
N THR A 31 -0.04 11.42 -6.24
CA THR A 31 0.92 10.60 -5.48
C THR A 31 0.97 9.17 -5.99
N VAL A 32 -0.18 8.54 -6.25
CA VAL A 32 -0.24 7.18 -6.82
C VAL A 32 0.47 7.14 -8.17
N ARG A 33 0.16 8.05 -9.09
CA ARG A 33 0.84 8.14 -10.39
C ARG A 33 2.34 8.34 -10.22
N ALA A 34 2.79 9.19 -9.30
CA ALA A 34 4.20 9.43 -9.05
C ALA A 34 4.94 8.19 -8.49
N ILE A 35 4.27 7.43 -7.61
CA ILE A 35 4.79 6.15 -7.09
C ILE A 35 4.89 5.14 -8.23
N CYS A 36 3.84 5.00 -9.04
CA CYS A 36 3.77 4.01 -10.11
C CYS A 36 4.63 4.35 -11.34
N ALA A 37 4.83 5.64 -11.64
CA ALA A 37 5.67 6.09 -12.76
C ALA A 37 7.16 5.89 -12.50
N ARG A 38 7.57 5.80 -11.24
CA ARG A 38 8.92 5.36 -10.90
C ARG A 38 8.93 3.84 -10.98
N ASN A 39 9.94 3.29 -11.63
CA ASN A 39 10.20 1.86 -11.82
C ASN A 39 10.11 0.96 -10.55
N PHE A 40 9.88 1.53 -9.36
CA PHE A 40 9.58 0.81 -8.13
C PHE A 40 8.27 0.02 -8.16
N ALA A 41 7.29 0.42 -8.98
CA ALA A 41 6.06 -0.33 -9.19
C ALA A 41 6.11 -1.26 -10.42
N LEU A 42 7.26 -1.45 -11.07
CA LEU A 42 7.38 -2.37 -12.22
C LEU A 42 6.85 -3.74 -11.81
N GLY A 43 5.73 -4.13 -12.44
CA GLY A 43 5.02 -5.39 -12.22
C GLY A 43 3.82 -5.32 -11.28
N ALA A 44 3.69 -4.28 -10.45
CA ALA A 44 2.58 -4.17 -9.50
C ALA A 44 1.28 -3.71 -10.19
N ARG A 45 0.18 -4.42 -9.93
CA ARG A 45 -1.17 -4.11 -10.44
C ARG A 45 -1.74 -2.81 -9.86
N GLY A 46 -1.28 -2.43 -8.68
CA GLY A 46 -1.73 -1.23 -7.98
C GLY A 46 -1.26 -1.18 -6.53
N ILE A 47 -1.77 -0.19 -5.80
CA ILE A 47 -1.52 0.03 -4.38
C ILE A 47 -2.77 -0.35 -3.59
N LEU A 48 -2.66 -1.31 -2.68
CA LEU A 48 -3.69 -1.73 -1.73
C LEU A 48 -3.59 -0.86 -0.47
N ALA A 49 -4.59 -0.02 -0.23
CA ALA A 49 -4.63 0.88 0.91
C ALA A 49 -5.64 0.40 1.97
N GLY A 50 -5.17 0.19 3.18
CA GLY A 50 -5.97 -0.23 4.33
C GLY A 50 -5.09 -0.42 5.57
N PRO A 51 -5.64 -0.87 6.71
CA PRO A 51 -7.05 -1.18 6.91
C PRO A 51 -7.88 0.11 6.94
N LEU A 52 -9.00 0.11 6.22
CA LEU A 52 -9.94 1.22 6.21
C LEU A 52 -10.96 1.09 7.37
N PRO A 53 -11.66 2.17 7.77
CA PRO A 53 -12.62 2.14 8.87
C PRO A 53 -13.74 1.11 8.67
N LYS A 54 -14.38 0.64 9.75
CA LYS A 54 -15.40 -0.43 9.73
C LYS A 54 -16.56 -0.25 8.73
N ASN A 55 -16.86 0.97 8.28
CA ASN A 55 -17.92 1.24 7.30
C ASN A 55 -17.45 1.15 5.84
N SER A 56 -16.27 0.58 5.58
CA SER A 56 -15.70 0.42 4.25
C SER A 56 -15.30 -1.04 4.03
N ALA A 57 -14.99 -1.42 2.79
CA ALA A 57 -14.57 -2.76 2.39
C ALA A 57 -13.25 -3.26 3.05
N GLY A 58 -12.70 -2.52 4.02
CA GLY A 58 -11.47 -2.86 4.74
C GLY A 58 -10.18 -2.57 3.95
N VAL A 59 -10.24 -2.60 2.62
CA VAL A 59 -9.15 -2.27 1.71
C VAL A 59 -9.69 -1.61 0.44
N THR A 60 -8.89 -0.75 -0.20
CA THR A 60 -9.19 -0.16 -1.52
C THR A 60 -7.95 -0.25 -2.40
N MET A 61 -8.13 -0.48 -3.70
CA MET A 61 -7.03 -0.46 -4.67
C MET A 61 -6.95 0.89 -5.37
N TYR A 62 -5.72 1.41 -5.47
CA TYR A 62 -5.37 2.50 -6.38
C TYR A 62 -4.61 1.93 -7.57
N ARG A 63 -5.10 2.18 -8.78
CA ARG A 63 -4.44 1.76 -10.02
C ARG A 63 -3.31 2.73 -10.40
N PRO A 64 -2.37 2.33 -11.27
CA PRO A 64 -1.27 3.19 -11.72
C PRO A 64 -1.69 4.54 -12.30
N ASP A 65 -2.89 4.63 -12.87
CA ASP A 65 -3.47 5.88 -13.42
C ASP A 65 -4.00 6.84 -12.33
N GLY A 66 -4.01 6.40 -11.06
CA GLY A 66 -4.51 7.14 -9.91
C GLY A 66 -6.00 6.92 -9.61
N SER A 67 -6.70 6.09 -10.41
CA SER A 67 -8.10 5.73 -10.16
C SER A 67 -8.23 4.78 -8.97
N GLN A 68 -9.36 4.89 -8.26
CA GLN A 68 -9.73 3.94 -7.21
C GLN A 68 -10.60 2.82 -7.77
N ALA A 69 -10.44 1.64 -7.20
CA ALA A 69 -11.23 0.47 -7.53
C ALA A 69 -11.36 -0.45 -6.32
N ASP A 70 -12.30 -1.38 -6.41
CA ASP A 70 -12.34 -2.53 -5.51
C ASP A 70 -11.03 -3.34 -5.64
N ALA A 71 -10.54 -3.89 -4.53
CA ALA A 71 -9.34 -4.71 -4.52
C ALA A 71 -9.54 -6.07 -5.23
N GLY A 72 -10.80 -6.52 -5.33
CA GLY A 72 -11.16 -7.85 -5.79
C GLY A 72 -10.61 -8.94 -4.88
N ASP A 73 -10.86 -10.19 -5.26
CA ASP A 73 -10.42 -11.35 -4.46
C ASP A 73 -8.89 -11.43 -4.37
N ASP A 74 -8.19 -11.19 -5.48
CA ASP A 74 -6.71 -11.24 -5.54
C ASP A 74 -6.07 -10.18 -4.62
N GLY A 75 -6.49 -8.92 -4.75
CA GLY A 75 -5.95 -7.84 -3.92
C GLY A 75 -6.30 -8.02 -2.44
N THR A 76 -7.50 -8.52 -2.16
CA THR A 76 -7.94 -8.83 -0.80
C THR A 76 -7.10 -9.95 -0.17
N ALA A 77 -6.82 -11.03 -0.91
CA ALA A 77 -5.99 -12.13 -0.44
C ALA A 77 -4.54 -11.68 -0.13
N VAL A 78 -3.95 -10.86 -1.01
CA VAL A 78 -2.63 -10.27 -0.78
C VAL A 78 -2.63 -9.39 0.47
N PHE A 79 -3.66 -8.55 0.64
CA PHE A 79 -3.78 -7.67 1.80
C PHE A 79 -3.93 -8.46 3.12
N PHE A 80 -4.69 -9.57 3.12
CA PHE A 80 -4.80 -10.43 4.30
C PHE A 80 -3.48 -11.13 4.64
N SER A 81 -2.70 -11.56 3.65
CA SER A 81 -1.35 -12.09 3.87
C SER A 81 -0.45 -11.05 4.52
N TYR A 82 -0.50 -9.80 4.06
CA TYR A 82 0.18 -8.68 4.72
C TYR A 82 -0.27 -8.51 6.18
N LEU A 83 -1.59 -8.47 6.45
CA LEU A 83 -2.10 -8.30 7.82
C LEU A 83 -1.66 -9.43 8.77
N LYS A 84 -1.59 -10.66 8.26
CA LYS A 84 -1.10 -11.83 9.00
C LYS A 84 0.37 -11.66 9.36
N ASP A 85 1.20 -11.25 8.41
CA ASP A 85 2.64 -11.05 8.61
C ASP A 85 2.96 -9.85 9.51
N ALA A 86 2.23 -8.75 9.34
CA ALA A 86 2.39 -7.52 10.12
C ALA A 86 1.89 -7.66 11.57
N GLY A 87 1.41 -8.85 11.96
CA GLY A 87 0.94 -9.15 13.31
C GLY A 87 -0.31 -8.35 13.66
N CYS A 88 -1.47 -8.79 13.18
CA CYS A 88 -2.80 -8.16 13.31
C CYS A 88 -3.28 -7.91 14.77
N ARG A 89 -2.53 -7.16 15.58
CA ARG A 89 -2.83 -6.86 16.99
C ARG A 89 -2.46 -5.40 17.29
N SER A 90 -3.50 -4.58 17.38
CA SER A 90 -3.63 -3.34 18.18
C SER A 90 -2.36 -2.56 18.54
N ARG A 91 -2.26 -1.35 17.98
CA ARG A 91 -1.54 -0.15 18.45
C ARG A 91 0.00 -0.17 18.54
N GLU A 92 0.68 -1.30 18.36
CA GLU A 92 2.16 -1.35 18.37
C GLU A 92 2.70 -2.01 17.09
N ARG A 93 2.48 -1.38 15.92
CA ARG A 93 3.15 -1.80 14.68
C ARG A 93 4.52 -1.12 14.58
N SER A 94 5.59 -1.89 14.78
CA SER A 94 6.93 -1.45 14.38
C SER A 94 7.09 -1.62 12.87
N ALA A 95 7.75 -0.68 12.21
CA ALA A 95 7.96 -0.71 10.75
C ALA A 95 9.01 -1.74 10.31
N GLY A 96 9.06 -2.91 10.95
CA GLY A 96 9.87 -4.04 10.49
C GLY A 96 9.43 -4.50 9.10
N LEU A 97 10.29 -5.22 8.38
CA LEU A 97 9.87 -5.89 7.14
C LEU A 97 8.98 -7.08 7.51
N PRO A 98 7.72 -7.11 7.05
CA PRO A 98 6.87 -8.28 7.23
C PRO A 98 7.50 -9.54 6.59
N ALA A 99 7.25 -10.72 7.16
CA ALA A 99 7.96 -11.95 6.81
C ALA A 99 7.95 -12.30 5.30
N HIS A 100 6.84 -12.05 4.60
CA HIS A 100 6.71 -12.37 3.18
C HIS A 100 6.71 -11.12 2.27
N ALA A 101 7.07 -9.95 2.80
CA ALA A 101 7.25 -8.78 1.96
C ALA A 101 8.48 -8.98 1.06
N VAL A 102 8.27 -8.84 -0.25
CA VAL A 102 9.34 -8.95 -1.28
C VAL A 102 10.23 -7.71 -1.29
N GLY A 103 9.75 -6.61 -0.72
CA GLY A 103 10.53 -5.39 -0.56
C GLY A 103 9.81 -4.32 0.24
N LYS A 104 10.55 -3.26 0.58
CA LYS A 104 10.04 -2.09 1.29
C LYS A 104 10.48 -0.82 0.57
N LEU A 105 9.53 0.07 0.32
CA LEU A 105 9.76 1.37 -0.29
C LEU A 105 9.51 2.46 0.74
N PHE A 106 10.47 3.38 0.87
CA PHE A 106 10.35 4.57 1.69
C PHE A 106 10.20 5.79 0.78
N LEU A 107 9.15 6.57 0.99
CA LEU A 107 8.88 7.82 0.30
C LEU A 107 9.07 8.97 1.28
N THR A 108 9.93 9.90 0.92
CA THR A 108 10.24 11.04 1.79
C THR A 108 9.09 12.03 1.86
N GLU A 109 9.02 12.78 2.97
CA GLU A 109 8.14 13.95 3.11
C GLU A 109 8.22 14.90 1.90
N GLU A 110 9.42 15.19 1.42
CA GLU A 110 9.61 16.08 0.27
C GLU A 110 8.95 15.53 -1.00
N PHE A 111 9.10 14.22 -1.24
CA PHE A 111 8.41 13.55 -2.35
C PHE A 111 6.89 13.64 -2.19
N MET A 112 6.38 13.35 -0.99
CA MET A 112 4.94 13.42 -0.73
C MET A 112 4.40 14.84 -0.90
N ARG A 113 5.15 15.86 -0.46
CA ARG A 113 4.75 17.27 -0.56
C ARG A 113 4.66 17.74 -2.01
N LYS A 114 5.61 17.38 -2.87
CA LYS A 114 5.60 17.73 -4.31
C LYS A 114 4.41 17.10 -5.05
N ASN A 115 3.94 15.95 -4.58
CA ASN A 115 2.89 15.18 -5.23
C ASN A 115 1.49 15.31 -4.58
N ARG A 116 1.33 16.17 -3.56
CA ARG A 116 0.03 16.38 -2.90
C ARG A 116 -0.96 17.24 -3.70
N GLN A 117 -0.47 18.22 -4.46
CA GLN A 117 -1.26 19.25 -5.17
C GLN A 117 -1.75 18.81 -6.55
#